data_AF-A0A2N6NEY6-F1
#
_entry.id   AF-A0A2N6NEY6-F1
#
_cell.length_a   1.000
_cell.length_b   1.000
_cell.length_c   1.000
_cell.angle_alpha   90.00
_cell.angle_beta   90.00
_cell.angle_gamma   90.00
#
_symmetry.space_group_name_H-M   'P 1'
#
loop_
_entity.id
_entity.type
_entity.pdbx_description
1 polymer ?
#
loop_
_entity_poly.entity_id
_entity_poly.type
_entity_poly.pdbx_seq_one_letter_code
_entity_poly.pdbx_strand_id
1 'polypeptide(L)'
;MSDKNEVYATERVAPQPGKKAALKRHCQRFWWLHLIIFVLVTVFVVLMTIFVAIPRIAQDKINQAKLDIVAVKITNATPTSYQMTIDSTISTDGTVKADIDAFAGDMYLEDTDDKTPFAVLDFPPTNANKHSNVKVDQHVEIKNMDAFNKFNTWFVNNETLKIGIKGNTKVQPKGLSKKYDVIFHKVLEVKGLNLFKGIKVINPRVTLSVDKGTDPNFRNFYAQTELPNPSHFSLDIGNTVFDNYFLGQNLGKLYIDNLSLVPGTNTLNVTGSLNQGQIIVLASGAKPYCETGVAAFSLIGNNVTRDGVEIPYFQYALSHANQTVELNITDTLRSSNIPASVKCSKGLSK
;
A
#
# COMPACT_ATOMS: atom_id res chain seq x y z
N MET A 1 -72.99 -102.22 -15.00
CA MET A 1 -71.68 -101.59 -15.20
C MET A 1 -71.83 -100.53 -16.28
N SER A 2 -71.85 -99.26 -15.87
CA SER A 2 -71.78 -98.10 -16.75
C SER A 2 -71.11 -97.01 -15.93
N ASP A 3 -69.79 -96.86 -16.10
CA ASP A 3 -69.01 -95.81 -15.43
C ASP A 3 -69.37 -94.45 -16.02
N LYS A 4 -69.86 -93.54 -15.16
CA LYS A 4 -69.93 -92.11 -15.43
C LYS A 4 -68.80 -91.44 -14.66
N ASN A 5 -67.76 -91.01 -15.37
CA ASN A 5 -66.75 -90.12 -14.81
C ASN A 5 -67.28 -88.67 -14.89
N GLU A 6 -67.66 -88.11 -13.75
CA GLU A 6 -67.88 -86.67 -13.58
C GLU A 6 -66.54 -85.98 -13.40
N VAL A 7 -66.23 -85.02 -14.28
CA VAL A 7 -65.04 -84.16 -14.17
C VAL A 7 -65.47 -82.85 -13.51
N TYR A 8 -65.07 -82.65 -12.24
CA TYR A 8 -65.18 -81.35 -11.57
C TYR A 8 -63.96 -80.49 -11.91
N ALA A 9 -64.16 -79.43 -12.69
CA ALA A 9 -63.17 -78.38 -12.88
C ALA A 9 -63.16 -77.45 -11.66
N THR A 10 -62.05 -77.40 -10.93
CA THR A 10 -61.81 -76.38 -9.91
C THR A 10 -61.04 -75.21 -10.52
N GLU A 11 -61.74 -74.10 -10.74
CA GLU A 11 -61.13 -72.84 -11.18
C GLU A 11 -60.32 -72.24 -10.02
N ARG A 12 -58.98 -72.25 -10.12
CA ARG A 12 -58.10 -71.56 -9.17
C ARG A 12 -58.01 -70.08 -9.55
N VAL A 13 -58.66 -69.22 -8.78
CA VAL A 13 -58.43 -67.77 -8.83
C VAL A 13 -57.00 -67.48 -8.36
N ALA A 14 -56.16 -66.93 -9.25
CA ALA A 14 -54.79 -66.55 -8.93
C ALA A 14 -54.74 -65.31 -8.01
N PRO A 15 -53.88 -65.29 -6.98
CA PRO A 15 -53.79 -64.14 -6.07
C PRO A 15 -53.12 -62.95 -6.77
N GLN A 16 -53.69 -61.75 -6.61
CA GLN A 16 -53.11 -60.54 -7.19
C GLN A 16 -51.73 -60.22 -6.60
N PRO A 17 -50.72 -59.91 -7.43
CA PRO A 17 -49.36 -59.67 -6.95
C PRO A 17 -49.27 -58.34 -6.20
N GLY A 18 -48.84 -58.39 -4.94
CA GLY A 18 -48.65 -57.20 -4.10
C GLY A 18 -47.60 -56.23 -4.65
N LYS A 19 -47.79 -54.93 -4.43
CA LYS A 19 -46.96 -53.81 -4.93
C LYS A 19 -45.43 -53.99 -4.74
N LYS A 20 -45.01 -54.72 -3.70
CA LYS A 20 -43.60 -55.06 -3.42
C LYS A 20 -42.98 -56.06 -4.41
N ALA A 21 -43.76 -57.01 -4.94
CA ALA A 21 -43.30 -57.98 -5.93
C ALA A 21 -43.13 -57.35 -7.32
N ALA A 22 -43.98 -56.38 -7.67
CA ALA A 22 -43.88 -55.62 -8.91
C ALA A 22 -42.62 -54.72 -8.94
N LEU A 23 -42.31 -54.04 -7.83
CA LEU A 23 -41.09 -53.22 -7.70
C LEU A 23 -39.81 -54.07 -7.80
N LYS A 24 -39.79 -55.26 -7.20
CA LYS A 24 -38.65 -56.21 -7.28
C LYS A 24 -38.42 -56.69 -8.71
N ARG A 25 -39.50 -56.97 -9.46
CA ARG A 25 -39.44 -57.37 -10.88
C ARG A 25 -39.03 -56.21 -11.80
N HIS A 26 -39.44 -54.99 -11.47
CA HIS A 26 -39.03 -53.76 -12.19
C HIS A 26 -37.54 -53.47 -12.00
N CYS A 27 -37.04 -53.47 -10.76
CA CYS A 27 -35.62 -53.26 -10.47
C CYS A 27 -34.72 -54.37 -11.03
N GLN A 28 -35.18 -55.63 -11.12
CA GLN A 28 -34.43 -56.69 -11.80
C GLN A 28 -34.45 -56.57 -13.34
N ARG A 29 -35.54 -56.06 -13.94
CA ARG A 29 -35.68 -55.96 -15.40
C ARG A 29 -35.02 -54.70 -15.99
N PHE A 30 -34.97 -53.61 -15.22
CA PHE A 30 -34.40 -52.31 -15.63
C PHE A 30 -33.15 -51.91 -14.85
N TRP A 31 -32.49 -52.86 -14.18
CA TRP A 31 -31.27 -52.61 -13.39
C TRP A 31 -30.17 -51.88 -14.20
N TRP A 32 -29.97 -52.28 -15.45
CA TRP A 32 -29.02 -51.66 -16.38
C TRP A 32 -29.38 -50.20 -16.70
N LEU A 33 -30.67 -49.85 -16.76
CA LEU A 33 -31.14 -48.50 -17.05
C LEU A 33 -30.94 -47.59 -15.82
N HIS A 34 -31.19 -48.10 -14.61
CA HIS A 34 -30.84 -47.40 -13.37
C HIS A 34 -29.32 -47.19 -13.22
N LEU A 35 -28.51 -48.17 -13.63
CA LEU A 35 -27.06 -48.05 -13.65
C LEU A 35 -26.60 -46.98 -14.64
N ILE A 36 -27.17 -46.92 -15.85
CA ILE A 36 -26.88 -45.88 -16.83
C ILE A 36 -27.28 -44.50 -16.30
N ILE A 37 -28.49 -44.34 -15.74
CA ILE A 37 -28.92 -43.07 -15.15
C ILE A 37 -27.99 -42.66 -14.01
N PHE A 38 -27.61 -43.60 -13.15
CA PHE A 38 -26.66 -43.35 -12.07
C PHE A 38 -25.30 -42.85 -12.60
N VAL A 39 -24.76 -43.51 -13.64
CA VAL A 39 -23.52 -43.08 -14.29
C VAL A 39 -23.68 -41.68 -14.91
N LEU A 40 -24.78 -41.40 -15.62
CA LEU A 40 -25.03 -40.08 -16.21
C LEU A 40 -25.16 -38.99 -15.15
N VAL A 41 -25.88 -39.25 -14.06
CA VAL A 41 -25.97 -38.33 -12.92
C VAL A 41 -24.61 -38.12 -12.28
N THR A 42 -23.81 -39.18 -12.10
CA THR A 42 -22.46 -39.09 -11.52
C THR A 42 -21.56 -38.24 -12.42
N VAL A 43 -21.58 -38.47 -13.74
CA VAL A 43 -20.82 -37.67 -14.71
C VAL A 43 -21.31 -36.22 -14.69
N PHE A 44 -22.61 -35.98 -14.69
CA PHE A 44 -23.17 -34.62 -14.63
C PHE A 44 -22.76 -33.89 -13.36
N VAL A 45 -22.80 -34.55 -12.21
CA VAL A 45 -22.36 -33.99 -10.93
C VAL A 45 -20.86 -33.70 -10.95
N VAL A 46 -20.04 -34.60 -11.48
CA VAL A 46 -18.59 -34.39 -11.62
C VAL A 46 -18.28 -33.22 -12.57
N LEU A 47 -19.01 -33.08 -13.67
CA LEU A 47 -18.86 -31.93 -14.57
C LEU A 47 -19.29 -30.63 -13.88
N MET A 48 -20.43 -30.64 -13.18
CA MET A 48 -20.89 -29.48 -12.39
C MET A 48 -19.87 -29.06 -11.33
N THR A 49 -19.27 -29.99 -10.59
CA THR A 49 -18.25 -29.65 -9.60
C THR A 49 -17.01 -29.08 -10.27
N ILE A 50 -16.46 -29.73 -11.29
CA ILE A 50 -15.23 -29.32 -11.98
C ILE A 50 -15.38 -27.97 -12.68
N PHE A 51 -16.52 -27.70 -13.32
CA PHE A 51 -16.69 -26.50 -14.16
C PHE A 51 -17.38 -25.33 -13.46
N VAL A 52 -18.17 -25.56 -12.40
CA VAL A 52 -18.92 -24.50 -11.72
C VAL A 52 -18.48 -24.30 -10.27
N ALA A 53 -18.33 -25.38 -9.51
CA ALA A 53 -18.02 -25.26 -8.08
C ALA A 53 -16.56 -24.84 -7.84
N ILE A 54 -15.60 -25.48 -8.51
CA ILE A 54 -14.17 -25.23 -8.27
C ILE A 54 -13.73 -23.80 -8.61
N PRO A 55 -14.10 -23.19 -9.77
CA PRO A 55 -13.73 -21.81 -10.05
C PRO A 55 -14.24 -20.82 -8.99
N ARG A 56 -15.46 -21.02 -8.48
CA ARG A 56 -16.03 -20.19 -7.41
C ARG A 56 -15.27 -20.34 -6.11
N ILE A 57 -14.98 -21.58 -5.70
CA ILE A 57 -14.19 -21.84 -4.50
C ILE A 57 -12.79 -21.23 -4.64
N ALA A 58 -12.14 -21.37 -5.79
CA ALA A 58 -10.83 -20.78 -6.04
C ALA A 58 -10.87 -19.25 -5.89
N GLN A 59 -11.87 -18.59 -6.49
CA GLN A 59 -12.06 -17.14 -6.36
C GLN A 59 -12.33 -16.72 -4.91
N ASP A 60 -13.20 -17.45 -4.20
CA ASP A 60 -13.53 -17.16 -2.80
C ASP A 60 -12.30 -17.28 -1.89
N LYS A 61 -11.44 -18.29 -2.12
CA LYS A 61 -10.19 -18.46 -1.36
C LYS A 61 -9.20 -17.34 -1.62
N ILE A 62 -9.04 -16.91 -2.88
CA ILE A 62 -8.21 -15.74 -3.21
C ILE A 62 -8.76 -14.50 -2.52
N ASN A 63 -10.08 -14.28 -2.55
CA ASN A 63 -10.72 -13.13 -1.89
C ASN A 63 -10.54 -13.15 -0.36
N GLN A 64 -10.60 -14.31 0.27
CA GLN A 64 -10.43 -14.49 1.72
C GLN A 64 -8.96 -14.41 2.19
N ALA A 65 -7.98 -14.63 1.31
CA ALA A 65 -6.57 -14.56 1.68
C ALA A 65 -6.21 -13.16 2.23
N LYS A 66 -5.53 -13.10 3.38
CA LYS A 66 -5.06 -11.85 3.96
C LYS A 66 -3.63 -11.59 3.47
N LEU A 67 -3.40 -10.39 2.95
CA LEU A 67 -2.08 -9.91 2.55
C LEU A 67 -1.70 -8.78 3.49
N ASP A 68 -0.57 -8.94 4.19
CA ASP A 68 -0.01 -7.94 5.08
C ASP A 68 1.37 -7.52 4.58
N ILE A 69 1.59 -6.20 4.47
CA ILE A 69 2.88 -5.63 4.10
C ILE A 69 3.73 -5.51 5.37
N VAL A 70 4.91 -6.14 5.37
CA VAL A 70 5.86 -6.07 6.50
C VAL A 70 6.80 -4.89 6.32
N ALA A 71 7.41 -4.81 5.13
CA ALA A 71 8.33 -3.74 4.76
C ALA A 71 8.31 -3.51 3.25
N VAL A 72 8.49 -2.27 2.84
CA VAL A 72 8.75 -1.90 1.45
C VAL A 72 10.01 -1.05 1.41
N LYS A 73 10.88 -1.28 0.44
CA LYS A 73 12.09 -0.49 0.24
C LYS A 73 12.10 0.04 -1.19
N ILE A 74 12.20 1.36 -1.32
CA ILE A 74 12.34 2.07 -2.59
C ILE A 74 13.76 2.62 -2.68
N THR A 75 14.47 2.23 -3.75
CA THR A 75 15.87 2.60 -4.02
C THR A 75 16.07 2.90 -5.50
N ASN A 76 17.24 3.46 -5.84
CA ASN A 76 17.65 3.68 -7.24
C ASN A 76 16.56 4.36 -8.08
N ALA A 77 15.93 5.38 -7.49
CA ALA A 77 14.86 6.14 -8.11
C ALA A 77 15.42 6.99 -9.27
N THR A 78 14.76 6.90 -10.42
CA THR A 78 15.01 7.67 -11.65
C THR A 78 13.77 8.52 -11.94
N PRO A 79 13.77 9.39 -12.97
CA PRO A 79 12.59 10.19 -13.30
C PRO A 79 11.32 9.38 -13.62
N THR A 80 11.46 8.14 -14.10
CA THR A 80 10.34 7.32 -14.61
C THR A 80 10.27 5.92 -14.01
N SER A 81 11.16 5.57 -13.10
CA SER A 81 11.21 4.23 -12.50
C SER A 81 11.95 4.19 -11.17
N TYR A 82 11.83 3.08 -10.45
CA TYR A 82 12.55 2.84 -9.20
C TYR A 82 12.73 1.35 -8.96
N GLN A 83 13.70 0.99 -8.11
CA GLN A 83 13.82 -0.37 -7.60
C GLN A 83 12.97 -0.51 -6.34
N MET A 84 12.11 -1.53 -6.31
CA MET A 84 11.21 -1.82 -5.21
C MET A 84 11.45 -3.23 -4.68
N THR A 85 11.73 -3.31 -3.38
CA THR A 85 11.73 -4.57 -2.63
C THR A 85 10.53 -4.58 -1.69
N ILE A 86 9.70 -5.61 -1.76
CA ILE A 86 8.53 -5.81 -0.88
C ILE A 86 8.74 -7.08 -0.07
N ASP A 87 8.63 -6.97 1.25
CA ASP A 87 8.48 -8.09 2.18
C ASP A 87 7.03 -8.11 2.66
N SER A 88 6.34 -9.22 2.38
CA SER A 88 4.93 -9.38 2.71
C SER A 88 4.64 -10.76 3.28
N THR A 89 3.52 -10.87 4.00
CA THR A 89 2.99 -12.16 4.45
C THR A 89 1.63 -12.41 3.83
N ILE A 90 1.41 -13.64 3.38
CA ILE A 90 0.12 -14.13 2.90
C ILE A 90 -0.37 -15.15 3.92
N SER A 91 -1.58 -14.94 4.42
CA SER A 91 -2.26 -15.85 5.34
C SER A 91 -3.56 -16.36 4.73
N THR A 92 -3.76 -17.68 4.79
CA THR A 92 -4.98 -18.35 4.32
C THR A 92 -5.54 -19.25 5.41
N ASP A 93 -6.77 -19.73 5.24
CA ASP A 93 -7.35 -20.70 6.19
C ASP A 93 -6.69 -22.10 6.11
N GLY A 94 -5.82 -22.33 5.11
CA GLY A 94 -5.09 -23.58 4.89
C GLY A 94 -5.96 -24.77 4.47
N THR A 95 -7.25 -24.56 4.20
CA THR A 95 -8.20 -25.64 3.87
C THR A 95 -8.04 -26.15 2.44
N VAL A 96 -7.61 -25.28 1.52
CA VAL A 96 -7.43 -25.61 0.10
C VAL A 96 -5.97 -25.36 -0.26
N LYS A 97 -5.25 -26.44 -0.56
CA LYS A 97 -3.89 -26.37 -1.11
C LYS A 97 -4.00 -26.13 -2.61
N ALA A 98 -3.39 -25.05 -3.09
CA ALA A 98 -3.36 -24.73 -4.50
C ALA A 98 -2.07 -23.97 -4.85
N ASP A 99 -1.60 -24.13 -6.08
CA ASP A 99 -0.54 -23.33 -6.65
C ASP A 99 -1.16 -22.16 -7.42
N ILE A 100 -0.53 -20.99 -7.34
CA ILE A 100 -0.97 -19.75 -7.96
C ILE A 100 0.12 -19.34 -8.96
N ASP A 101 -0.27 -19.18 -10.22
CA ASP A 101 0.66 -18.76 -11.27
C ASP A 101 1.14 -17.32 -11.05
N ALA A 102 2.32 -17.01 -11.58
CA ALA A 102 2.79 -15.63 -11.66
C ALA A 102 1.79 -14.76 -12.43
N PHE A 103 1.70 -13.49 -12.05
CA PHE A 103 0.84 -12.54 -12.71
C PHE A 103 1.32 -11.10 -12.53
N ALA A 104 0.88 -10.22 -13.41
CA ALA A 104 1.06 -8.78 -13.30
C ALA A 104 -0.17 -8.16 -12.61
N GLY A 105 0.06 -7.32 -11.60
CA GLY A 105 -0.97 -6.62 -10.85
C GLY A 105 -0.88 -5.11 -11.05
N ASP A 106 -1.98 -4.51 -11.53
CA ASP A 106 -2.15 -3.07 -11.63
C ASP A 106 -2.33 -2.47 -10.23
N MET A 107 -1.48 -1.50 -9.90
CA MET A 107 -1.50 -0.78 -8.62
C MET A 107 -2.10 0.61 -8.81
N TYR A 108 -3.06 0.96 -7.95
CA TYR A 108 -3.77 2.24 -8.00
C TYR A 108 -4.14 2.73 -6.60
N LEU A 109 -4.46 4.02 -6.48
CA LEU A 109 -4.92 4.63 -5.24
C LEU A 109 -6.41 4.31 -5.02
N GLU A 110 -6.73 3.57 -3.96
CA GLU A 110 -8.09 3.13 -3.68
C GLU A 110 -8.94 4.22 -3.02
N ASP A 111 -8.37 5.21 -2.34
CA ASP A 111 -9.17 6.23 -1.67
C ASP A 111 -9.79 7.30 -2.60
N THR A 112 -9.64 7.15 -3.92
CA THR A 112 -10.21 8.10 -4.89
C THR A 112 -11.11 7.42 -5.91
N ASP A 113 -12.09 8.16 -6.45
CA ASP A 113 -13.00 7.63 -7.48
C ASP A 113 -12.28 7.24 -8.77
N ASP A 114 -11.23 8.00 -9.10
CA ASP A 114 -10.32 7.69 -10.18
C ASP A 114 -9.36 6.56 -9.76
N LYS A 115 -9.56 5.37 -10.36
CA LYS A 115 -8.77 4.15 -10.13
C LYS A 115 -7.71 3.93 -11.22
N THR A 116 -7.24 5.00 -11.86
CA THR A 116 -6.19 4.91 -12.89
C THR A 116 -4.93 4.25 -12.30
N PRO A 117 -4.46 3.12 -12.87
CA PRO A 117 -3.22 2.48 -12.44
C PRO A 117 -2.01 3.36 -12.67
N PHE A 118 -1.10 3.40 -11.70
CA PHE A 118 0.14 4.17 -11.79
C PHE A 118 1.38 3.30 -11.99
N ALA A 119 1.32 2.03 -11.59
CA ALA A 119 2.41 1.07 -11.72
C ALA A 119 1.85 -0.35 -11.89
N VAL A 120 2.68 -1.25 -12.42
CA VAL A 120 2.41 -2.68 -12.50
C VAL A 120 3.43 -3.40 -11.64
N LEU A 121 2.97 -4.27 -10.76
CA LEU A 121 3.82 -5.12 -9.93
C LEU A 121 3.77 -6.55 -10.43
N ASP A 122 4.93 -7.17 -10.60
CA ASP A 122 5.04 -8.57 -10.94
C ASP A 122 5.00 -9.42 -9.67
N PHE A 123 4.05 -10.35 -9.61
CA PHE A 123 3.90 -11.31 -8.53
C PHE A 123 4.48 -12.65 -9.00
N PRO A 124 5.47 -13.22 -8.28
CA PRO A 124 6.02 -14.52 -8.63
C PRO A 124 4.99 -15.64 -8.36
N PRO A 125 5.19 -16.85 -8.93
CA PRO A 125 4.36 -17.99 -8.59
C PRO A 125 4.44 -18.26 -7.09
N THR A 126 3.29 -18.59 -6.49
CA THR A 126 3.20 -18.85 -5.05
C THR A 126 2.23 -20.00 -4.77
N ASN A 127 2.01 -20.33 -3.50
CA ASN A 127 1.09 -21.38 -3.09
C ASN A 127 0.17 -20.90 -1.96
N ALA A 128 -0.99 -21.54 -1.84
CA ALA A 128 -2.00 -21.26 -0.81
C ALA A 128 -1.68 -21.98 0.51
N ASN A 129 -0.45 -21.84 1.00
CA ASN A 129 -0.08 -22.31 2.32
C ASN A 129 -0.73 -21.44 3.41
N LYS A 130 -0.87 -21.98 4.63
CA LYS A 130 -1.53 -21.29 5.75
C LYS A 130 -0.85 -19.95 6.09
N HIS A 131 0.48 -19.94 6.04
CA HIS A 131 1.31 -18.75 6.18
C HIS A 131 2.46 -18.85 5.18
N SER A 132 2.75 -17.76 4.48
CA SER A 132 3.88 -17.68 3.56
C SER A 132 4.45 -16.28 3.54
N ASN A 133 5.77 -16.20 3.63
CA ASN A 133 6.51 -14.95 3.45
C ASN A 133 6.87 -14.84 1.97
N VAL A 134 6.50 -13.72 1.36
CA VAL A 134 6.81 -13.43 -0.04
C VAL A 134 7.69 -12.19 -0.07
N LYS A 135 8.93 -12.38 -0.54
CA LYS A 135 9.87 -11.32 -0.83
C LYS A 135 9.97 -11.15 -2.33
N VAL A 136 9.71 -9.96 -2.83
CA VAL A 136 9.83 -9.63 -4.25
C VAL A 136 10.78 -8.46 -4.38
N ASP A 137 11.74 -8.57 -5.29
CA ASP A 137 12.64 -7.48 -5.66
C ASP A 137 12.52 -7.24 -7.16
N GLN A 138 12.09 -6.06 -7.55
CA GLN A 138 11.72 -5.76 -8.93
C GLN A 138 11.96 -4.31 -9.31
N HIS A 139 12.25 -4.10 -10.60
CA HIS A 139 12.29 -2.78 -11.20
C HIS A 139 10.87 -2.38 -11.60
N VAL A 140 10.40 -1.23 -11.12
CA VAL A 140 9.04 -0.76 -11.39
C VAL A 140 9.09 0.47 -12.27
N GLU A 141 8.42 0.39 -13.41
CA GLU A 141 8.18 1.53 -14.30
C GLU A 141 6.89 2.26 -13.92
N ILE A 142 6.96 3.59 -13.89
CA ILE A 142 5.80 4.45 -13.66
C ILE A 142 5.00 4.55 -14.96
N LYS A 143 3.79 3.98 -14.97
CA LYS A 143 2.93 3.95 -16.16
C LYS A 143 2.10 5.21 -16.33
N ASN A 144 1.72 5.86 -15.23
CA ASN A 144 1.00 7.12 -15.23
C ASN A 144 1.55 8.03 -14.14
N MET A 145 2.28 9.08 -14.55
CA MET A 145 2.95 9.98 -13.63
C MET A 145 1.95 10.81 -12.81
N ASP A 146 0.81 11.22 -13.37
CA ASP A 146 -0.19 12.02 -12.66
C ASP A 146 -0.86 11.21 -11.55
N ALA A 147 -1.26 9.96 -11.86
CA ALA A 147 -1.80 9.04 -10.87
C ALA A 147 -0.75 8.69 -9.79
N PHE A 148 0.52 8.54 -10.18
CA PHE A 148 1.61 8.29 -9.23
C PHE A 148 1.88 9.49 -8.33
N ASN A 149 1.88 10.70 -8.89
CA ASN A 149 2.01 11.95 -8.14
C ASN A 149 0.88 12.10 -7.13
N LYS A 150 -0.36 11.82 -7.53
CA LYS A 150 -1.52 11.79 -6.64
C LYS A 150 -1.33 10.79 -5.48
N PHE A 151 -0.89 9.57 -5.80
CA PHE A 151 -0.55 8.57 -4.78
C PHE A 151 0.54 9.08 -3.82
N ASN A 152 1.64 9.63 -4.32
CA ASN A 152 2.73 10.11 -3.47
C ASN A 152 2.31 11.31 -2.60
N THR A 153 1.48 12.23 -3.13
CA THR A 153 0.89 13.32 -2.33
C THR A 153 0.04 12.75 -1.19
N TRP A 154 -0.82 11.77 -1.46
CA TRP A 154 -1.61 11.09 -0.42
C TRP A 154 -0.72 10.37 0.60
N PHE A 155 0.32 9.70 0.13
CA PHE A 155 1.27 8.98 0.97
C PHE A 155 1.99 9.91 1.95
N VAL A 156 2.42 11.11 1.51
CA VAL A 156 3.08 12.07 2.39
C VAL A 156 2.10 12.74 3.36
N ASN A 157 0.91 13.11 2.89
CA ASN A 157 -0.01 13.95 3.67
C ASN A 157 -0.84 13.18 4.71
N ASN A 158 -1.19 11.92 4.45
CA ASN A 158 -2.16 11.19 5.27
C ASN A 158 -1.49 10.25 6.27
N GLU A 159 -2.19 9.97 7.38
CA GLU A 159 -1.78 8.97 8.36
C GLU A 159 -1.92 7.55 7.81
N THR A 160 -3.01 7.28 7.10
CA THR A 160 -3.27 6.03 6.39
C THR A 160 -3.85 6.30 5.00
N LEU A 161 -3.68 5.33 4.11
CA LEU A 161 -4.24 5.32 2.76
C LEU A 161 -4.44 3.88 2.30
N LYS A 162 -5.36 3.68 1.35
CA LYS A 162 -5.68 2.39 0.75
C LYS A 162 -5.12 2.31 -0.65
N ILE A 163 -4.46 1.18 -0.92
CA ILE A 163 -3.87 0.84 -2.20
C ILE A 163 -4.64 -0.35 -2.75
N GLY A 164 -5.11 -0.23 -3.99
CA GLY A 164 -5.72 -1.32 -4.73
C GLY A 164 -4.67 -2.02 -5.61
N ILE A 165 -4.72 -3.34 -5.63
CA ILE A 165 -3.92 -4.20 -6.52
C ILE A 165 -4.88 -5.14 -7.23
N LYS A 166 -4.88 -5.11 -8.56
CA LYS A 166 -5.77 -5.93 -9.38
C LYS A 166 -5.04 -6.59 -10.53
N GLY A 167 -5.23 -7.90 -10.72
CA GLY A 167 -4.61 -8.65 -11.80
C GLY A 167 -5.32 -9.97 -12.07
N ASN A 168 -5.05 -10.58 -13.22
CA ASN A 168 -5.58 -11.90 -13.57
C ASN A 168 -4.51 -12.95 -13.33
N THR A 169 -4.85 -14.04 -12.64
CA THR A 169 -3.95 -15.17 -12.43
C THR A 169 -4.70 -16.49 -12.62
N LYS A 170 -3.98 -17.60 -12.56
CA LYS A 170 -4.56 -18.95 -12.58
C LYS A 170 -4.19 -19.70 -11.31
N VAL A 171 -5.16 -20.41 -10.78
CA VAL A 171 -5.01 -21.25 -9.58
C VAL A 171 -5.16 -22.71 -9.97
N GLN A 172 -4.25 -23.54 -9.48
CA GLN A 172 -4.28 -24.99 -9.64
C GLN A 172 -4.50 -25.67 -8.29
N PRO A 173 -5.72 -26.14 -7.97
CA PRO A 173 -5.96 -26.92 -6.77
C PRO A 173 -5.14 -28.22 -6.79
N LYS A 174 -4.56 -28.57 -5.64
CA LYS A 174 -3.75 -29.78 -5.51
C LYS A 174 -4.59 -31.03 -5.80
N GLY A 175 -4.08 -31.90 -6.66
CA GLY A 175 -4.78 -33.12 -7.10
C GLY A 175 -5.59 -32.96 -8.38
N LEU A 176 -5.65 -31.75 -8.96
CA LEU A 176 -6.23 -31.51 -10.28
C LEU A 176 -5.15 -31.06 -11.27
N SER A 177 -5.25 -31.52 -12.51
CA SER A 177 -4.38 -31.07 -13.61
C SER A 177 -4.85 -29.76 -14.23
N LYS A 178 -6.12 -29.39 -14.03
CA LYS A 178 -6.72 -28.19 -14.60
C LYS A 178 -6.41 -26.96 -13.76
N LYS A 179 -6.02 -25.88 -14.43
CA LYS A 179 -5.92 -24.53 -13.87
C LYS A 179 -7.21 -23.76 -14.07
N TYR A 180 -7.51 -22.85 -13.15
CA TYR A 180 -8.73 -22.05 -13.13
C TYR A 180 -8.36 -20.57 -13.10
N ASP A 181 -8.94 -19.79 -14.02
CA ASP A 181 -8.77 -18.35 -14.04
C ASP A 181 -9.44 -17.71 -12.83
N VAL A 182 -8.74 -16.81 -12.16
CA VAL A 182 -9.23 -16.03 -11.02
C VAL A 182 -8.73 -14.61 -11.13
N ILE A 183 -9.50 -13.69 -10.57
CA ILE A 183 -9.11 -12.28 -10.46
C ILE A 183 -8.49 -12.08 -9.09
N PHE A 184 -7.21 -11.72 -9.04
CA PHE A 184 -6.58 -11.22 -7.84
C PHE A 184 -7.00 -9.77 -7.66
N HIS A 185 -7.71 -9.48 -6.57
CA HIS A 185 -8.08 -8.12 -6.21
C HIS A 185 -7.92 -7.95 -4.71
N LYS A 186 -7.02 -7.04 -4.31
CA LYS A 186 -6.74 -6.73 -2.91
C LYS A 186 -6.70 -5.24 -2.69
N VAL A 187 -7.36 -4.82 -1.62
CA VAL A 187 -7.25 -3.47 -1.07
C VAL A 187 -6.45 -3.58 0.22
N LEU A 188 -5.36 -2.83 0.29
CA LEU A 188 -4.43 -2.82 1.42
C LEU A 188 -4.45 -1.45 2.05
N GLU A 189 -4.76 -1.37 3.33
CA GLU A 189 -4.56 -0.15 4.11
C GLU A 189 -3.11 -0.10 4.60
N VAL A 190 -2.42 1.00 4.27
CA VAL A 190 -1.03 1.24 4.66
C VAL A 190 -0.91 2.56 5.40
N LYS A 191 0.12 2.70 6.22
CA LYS A 191 0.48 3.97 6.87
C LYS A 191 1.25 4.86 5.90
N GLY A 192 0.85 6.13 5.81
CA GLY A 192 1.59 7.17 5.11
C GLY A 192 2.66 7.81 6.02
N LEU A 193 3.16 8.98 5.65
CA LEU A 193 4.14 9.75 6.42
C LEU A 193 3.51 10.75 7.38
N ASN A 194 2.19 10.98 7.29
CA ASN A 194 1.43 11.86 8.19
C ASN A 194 2.04 13.26 8.34
N LEU A 195 2.42 13.89 7.23
CA LEU A 195 3.11 15.20 7.19
C LEU A 195 4.36 15.24 8.08
N PHE A 196 4.98 14.08 8.33
CA PHE A 196 6.10 13.91 9.24
C PHE A 196 5.83 14.45 10.66
N LYS A 197 4.56 14.43 11.08
CA LYS A 197 4.13 14.95 12.39
C LYS A 197 5.03 14.44 13.51
N GLY A 198 5.55 15.37 14.30
CA GLY A 198 6.51 15.09 15.37
C GLY A 198 7.97 15.34 14.99
N ILE A 199 8.24 16.08 13.89
CA ILE A 199 9.56 16.64 13.60
C ILE A 199 10.10 17.36 14.84
N LYS A 200 11.36 17.10 15.20
CA LYS A 200 12.07 17.89 16.22
C LYS A 200 13.39 18.40 15.68
N VAL A 201 13.63 19.68 15.87
CA VAL A 201 14.92 20.29 15.58
C VAL A 201 15.82 20.14 16.80
N ILE A 202 17.02 19.61 16.58
CA ILE A 202 18.01 19.30 17.60
C ILE A 202 19.27 20.13 17.36
N ASN A 203 19.79 20.72 18.44
CA ASN A 203 21.02 21.52 18.42
C ASN A 203 21.06 22.57 17.28
N PRO A 204 20.00 23.37 17.08
CA PRO A 204 20.02 24.38 16.04
C PRO A 204 21.12 25.40 16.33
N ARG A 205 21.86 25.78 15.29
CA ARG A 205 22.93 26.77 15.32
C ARG A 205 22.84 27.66 14.09
N VAL A 206 23.20 28.91 14.28
CA VAL A 206 23.26 29.93 13.25
C VAL A 206 24.61 30.63 13.28
N THR A 207 25.10 31.02 12.10
CA THR A 207 26.22 31.95 11.95
C THR A 207 25.68 33.24 11.38
N LEU A 208 25.98 34.39 12.01
CA LEU A 208 25.59 35.71 11.50
C LEU A 208 26.50 36.10 10.34
N SER A 209 26.30 35.47 9.20
CA SER A 209 26.95 35.77 7.94
C SER A 209 25.90 36.09 6.88
N VAL A 210 26.27 36.91 5.91
CA VAL A 210 25.43 37.30 4.77
C VAL A 210 26.20 36.99 3.51
N ASP A 211 25.62 36.18 2.62
CA ASP A 211 26.08 36.06 1.25
C ASP A 211 25.31 37.03 0.36
N LYS A 212 26.00 37.65 -0.60
CA LYS A 212 25.40 38.55 -1.60
C LYS A 212 24.85 37.80 -2.81
N GLY A 213 24.57 36.50 -2.66
CA GLY A 213 24.17 35.60 -3.74
C GLY A 213 25.36 35.15 -4.60
N THR A 214 26.56 35.17 -4.06
CA THR A 214 27.80 34.85 -4.78
C THR A 214 28.31 33.44 -4.52
N ASP A 215 27.94 32.83 -3.39
CA ASP A 215 28.35 31.47 -3.04
C ASP A 215 27.14 30.51 -3.07
N PRO A 216 27.05 29.59 -4.06
CA PRO A 216 25.96 28.61 -4.12
C PRO A 216 25.99 27.62 -2.94
N ASN A 217 27.13 27.48 -2.27
CA ASN A 217 27.32 26.62 -1.11
C ASN A 217 27.20 27.37 0.21
N PHE A 218 26.77 28.64 0.19
CA PHE A 218 26.59 29.42 1.40
C PHE A 218 25.61 28.71 2.35
N ARG A 219 26.04 28.50 3.59
CA ARG A 219 25.23 27.94 4.68
C ARG A 219 25.45 28.77 5.95
N ASN A 220 24.36 29.25 6.53
CA ASN A 220 24.37 30.03 7.77
C ASN A 220 23.45 29.46 8.85
N PHE A 221 22.75 28.36 8.57
CA PHE A 221 21.96 27.59 9.52
C PHE A 221 22.40 26.12 9.51
N TYR A 222 22.47 25.51 10.69
CA TYR A 222 22.88 24.13 10.89
C TYR A 222 22.04 23.51 12.01
N ALA A 223 21.48 22.33 11.79
CA ALA A 223 20.77 21.60 12.82
C ALA A 223 20.84 20.10 12.57
N GLN A 224 20.62 19.32 13.62
CA GLN A 224 20.12 17.96 13.48
C GLN A 224 18.60 17.98 13.55
N THR A 225 17.94 17.01 12.95
CA THR A 225 16.49 16.89 13.00
C THR A 225 16.11 15.43 13.18
N GLU A 226 15.19 15.17 14.10
CA GLU A 226 14.47 13.89 14.19
C GLU A 226 13.26 13.97 13.27
N LEU A 227 13.23 13.11 12.26
CA LEU A 227 12.17 13.00 11.28
C LEU A 227 11.45 11.64 11.43
N PRO A 228 10.21 11.63 11.97
CA PRO A 228 9.44 10.42 12.11
C PRO A 228 8.97 9.87 10.75
N ASN A 229 9.06 8.56 10.60
CA ASN A 229 8.46 7.78 9.52
C ASN A 229 7.59 6.68 10.14
N PRO A 230 6.27 6.90 10.29
CA PRO A 230 5.37 5.91 10.88
C PRO A 230 5.00 4.77 9.91
N SER A 231 5.46 4.83 8.65
CA SER A 231 5.15 3.86 7.62
C SER A 231 6.03 2.61 7.66
N HIS A 232 5.67 1.60 6.87
CA HIS A 232 6.50 0.42 6.60
C HIS A 232 7.49 0.65 5.44
N PHE A 233 7.53 1.86 4.87
CA PHE A 233 8.32 2.17 3.69
C PHE A 233 9.67 2.76 4.10
N SER A 234 10.74 2.16 3.57
CA SER A 234 12.07 2.74 3.53
C SER A 234 12.22 3.43 2.17
N LEU A 235 12.50 4.73 2.17
CA LEU A 235 12.60 5.55 0.97
C LEU A 235 13.99 6.15 0.88
N ASP A 236 14.76 5.74 -0.12
CA ASP A 236 15.92 6.50 -0.55
C ASP A 236 15.41 7.66 -1.43
N ILE A 237 15.46 8.91 -0.95
CA ILE A 237 14.89 10.09 -1.62
C ILE A 237 15.96 10.85 -2.42
N GLY A 238 17.11 11.12 -1.80
CA GLY A 238 18.24 11.82 -2.42
C GLY A 238 18.49 13.21 -1.84
N ASN A 239 19.21 14.06 -2.56
CA ASN A 239 19.47 15.42 -2.14
C ASN A 239 18.20 16.25 -2.25
N THR A 240 17.73 16.79 -1.13
CA THR A 240 16.44 17.46 -1.03
C THR A 240 16.61 18.91 -0.61
N VAL A 241 15.90 19.80 -1.30
CA VAL A 241 15.87 21.24 -1.01
C VAL A 241 14.45 21.63 -0.63
N PHE A 242 14.31 22.39 0.45
CA PHE A 242 13.03 22.97 0.88
C PHE A 242 13.12 24.49 0.88
N ASP A 243 12.06 25.15 0.41
CA ASP A 243 11.85 26.57 0.67
C ASP A 243 11.27 26.74 2.07
N ASN A 244 11.84 27.69 2.82
CA ASN A 244 11.46 27.98 4.20
C ASN A 244 10.65 29.27 4.25
N TYR A 245 9.46 29.19 4.85
CA TYR A 245 8.55 30.32 5.00
C TYR A 245 8.25 30.61 6.46
N PHE A 246 8.11 31.90 6.78
CA PHE A 246 7.57 32.35 8.06
C PHE A 246 6.65 33.54 7.82
N LEU A 247 5.43 33.49 8.37
CA LEU A 247 4.40 34.51 8.12
C LEU A 247 4.18 34.81 6.62
N GLY A 248 4.23 33.77 5.80
CA GLY A 248 4.04 33.87 4.34
C GLY A 248 5.23 34.45 3.58
N GLN A 249 6.31 34.85 4.25
CA GLN A 249 7.53 35.37 3.63
C GLN A 249 8.52 34.23 3.40
N ASN A 250 9.08 34.13 2.19
CA ASN A 250 10.18 33.20 1.91
C ASN A 250 11.46 33.73 2.59
N LEU A 251 12.08 32.89 3.40
CA LEU A 251 13.27 33.22 4.19
C LEU A 251 14.53 32.54 3.67
N GLY A 252 14.45 31.78 2.59
CA GLY A 252 15.56 31.07 2.00
C GLY A 252 15.33 29.56 1.97
N LYS A 253 16.44 28.82 1.86
CA LYS A 253 16.41 27.39 1.54
C LYS A 253 17.04 26.54 2.63
N LEU A 254 16.47 25.37 2.86
CA LEU A 254 17.02 24.29 3.65
C LEU A 254 17.47 23.15 2.73
N TYR A 255 18.52 22.46 3.15
CA TYR A 255 19.19 21.41 2.38
C TYR A 255 19.37 20.19 3.26
N ILE A 256 19.02 19.03 2.71
CA ILE A 256 19.27 17.72 3.28
C ILE A 256 19.97 16.89 2.22
N ASP A 257 21.23 16.55 2.48
CA ASP A 257 22.01 15.71 1.57
C ASP A 257 21.67 14.24 1.84
N ASN A 258 21.50 13.46 0.76
CA ASN A 258 21.22 12.02 0.81
C ASN A 258 20.07 11.65 1.76
N LEU A 259 18.94 12.37 1.67
CA LEU A 259 17.76 12.08 2.47
C LEU A 259 17.31 10.63 2.23
N SER A 260 17.33 9.85 3.30
CA SER A 260 16.85 8.48 3.36
C SER A 260 15.96 8.33 4.58
N LEU A 261 14.80 7.71 4.39
CA LEU A 261 13.84 7.43 5.44
C LEU A 261 13.78 5.93 5.65
N VAL A 262 13.87 5.50 6.90
CA VAL A 262 13.52 4.15 7.33
C VAL A 262 12.39 4.21 8.36
N PRO A 263 11.61 3.13 8.57
CA PRO A 263 10.58 3.10 9.59
C PRO A 263 11.11 3.49 10.97
N GLY A 264 10.39 4.36 11.69
CA GLY A 264 10.79 4.90 12.98
C GLY A 264 11.33 6.33 12.90
N THR A 265 12.19 6.71 13.84
CA THR A 265 12.77 8.06 13.92
C THR A 265 14.10 8.12 13.18
N ASN A 266 14.22 9.03 12.21
CA ASN A 266 15.42 9.24 11.42
C ASN A 266 16.14 10.50 11.91
N THR A 267 17.40 10.40 12.33
CA THR A 267 18.20 11.59 12.68
C THR A 267 19.01 12.02 11.46
N LEU A 268 18.79 13.25 11.00
CA LEU A 268 19.41 13.79 9.80
C LEU A 268 20.00 15.18 10.05
N ASN A 269 21.03 15.52 9.28
CA ASN A 269 21.63 16.85 9.30
C ASN A 269 20.88 17.75 8.32
N VAL A 270 20.50 18.94 8.77
CA VAL A 270 19.90 19.99 7.96
C VAL A 270 20.84 21.18 7.94
N THR A 271 21.11 21.70 6.75
CA THR A 271 21.79 22.99 6.58
C THR A 271 20.87 23.97 5.90
N GLY A 272 21.13 25.27 6.05
CA GLY A 272 20.27 26.29 5.47
C GLY A 272 21.02 27.54 5.07
N SER A 273 20.47 28.22 4.06
CA SER A 273 20.79 29.58 3.69
C SER A 273 19.56 30.43 3.96
N LEU A 274 19.54 31.07 5.14
CA LEU A 274 18.37 31.76 5.68
C LEU A 274 18.60 33.26 5.85
N ASN A 275 17.58 34.07 5.61
CA ASN A 275 17.55 35.49 5.93
C ASN A 275 17.27 35.71 7.43
N GLN A 276 18.30 35.50 8.26
CA GLN A 276 18.22 35.60 9.72
C GLN A 276 17.76 36.98 10.21
N GLY A 277 18.15 38.06 9.53
CA GLY A 277 17.71 39.41 9.87
C GLY A 277 16.20 39.57 9.72
N GLN A 278 15.65 39.10 8.60
CA GLN A 278 14.20 39.12 8.37
C GLN A 278 13.45 38.22 9.34
N ILE A 279 14.00 37.04 9.70
CA ILE A 279 13.43 36.18 10.75
C ILE A 279 13.27 36.96 12.06
N ILE A 280 14.32 37.64 12.52
CA ILE A 280 14.29 38.40 13.77
C ILE A 280 13.27 39.55 13.70
N VAL A 281 13.22 40.29 12.58
CA VAL A 281 12.28 41.39 12.37
C VAL A 281 10.83 40.89 12.41
N LEU A 282 10.52 39.83 11.66
CA LEU A 282 9.19 39.25 11.62
C LEU A 282 8.78 38.70 12.99
N ALA A 283 9.67 37.96 13.65
CA ALA A 283 9.39 37.36 14.95
C ALA A 283 9.19 38.43 16.04
N SER A 284 9.91 39.55 15.98
CA SER A 284 9.77 40.65 16.94
C SER A 284 8.52 41.51 16.70
N GLY A 285 8.01 41.54 15.47
CA GLY A 285 6.87 42.36 15.05
C GLY A 285 5.49 41.73 15.25
N ALA A 286 5.41 40.44 15.56
CA ALA A 286 4.15 39.71 15.63
C ALA A 286 4.01 38.84 16.89
N LYS A 287 2.84 38.88 17.52
CA LYS A 287 2.44 37.91 18.56
C LYS A 287 1.94 36.61 17.90
N PRO A 288 2.12 35.43 18.52
CA PRO A 288 2.76 35.21 19.82
C PRO A 288 4.30 35.14 19.77
N TYR A 289 4.89 35.12 18.58
CA TYR A 289 6.33 34.86 18.37
C TYR A 289 7.26 35.79 19.15
N CYS A 290 6.89 37.07 19.29
CA CYS A 290 7.68 38.06 20.00
C CYS A 290 7.66 37.91 21.52
N GLU A 291 6.69 37.16 22.05
CA GLU A 291 6.53 36.87 23.49
C GLU A 291 7.15 35.50 23.83
N THR A 292 6.93 34.50 22.98
CA THR A 292 7.40 33.13 23.22
C THR A 292 8.84 32.90 22.73
N GLY A 293 9.29 33.65 21.73
CA GLY A 293 10.54 33.40 21.01
C GLY A 293 10.51 32.17 20.10
N VAL A 294 9.38 31.47 20.00
CA VAL A 294 9.19 30.26 19.19
C VAL A 294 8.47 30.65 17.91
N ALA A 295 9.08 30.36 16.76
CA ALA A 295 8.50 30.58 15.44
C ALA A 295 8.09 29.27 14.78
N ALA A 296 6.98 29.32 14.04
CA ALA A 296 6.45 28.21 13.26
C ALA A 296 6.80 28.44 11.78
N PHE A 297 7.74 27.65 11.27
CA PHE A 297 8.22 27.74 9.90
C PHE A 297 7.49 26.75 9.01
N SER A 298 6.93 27.20 7.89
CA SER A 298 6.36 26.34 6.86
C SER A 298 7.45 25.92 5.87
N LEU A 299 7.51 24.64 5.54
CA LEU A 299 8.48 24.06 4.62
C LEU A 299 7.75 23.52 3.39
N ILE A 300 8.24 23.87 2.20
CA ILE A 300 7.71 23.41 0.92
C ILE A 300 8.85 22.77 0.13
N GLY A 301 8.67 21.54 -0.35
CA GLY A 301 9.66 20.87 -1.19
C GLY A 301 9.92 21.68 -2.47
N ASN A 302 11.18 22.04 -2.71
CA ASN A 302 11.61 22.83 -3.86
C ASN A 302 12.21 21.96 -4.96
N ASN A 303 13.12 21.05 -4.58
CA ASN A 303 13.83 20.19 -5.51
C ASN A 303 14.24 18.88 -4.84
N VAL A 304 14.23 17.78 -5.59
CA VAL A 304 14.81 16.49 -5.20
C VAL A 304 15.67 15.99 -6.33
N THR A 305 16.95 15.71 -6.04
CA THR A 305 17.89 15.17 -7.02
C THR A 305 18.59 13.93 -6.51
N ARG A 306 18.90 13.02 -7.42
CA ARG A 306 19.78 11.87 -7.19
C ARG A 306 20.75 11.77 -8.34
N ASP A 307 22.04 11.62 -8.02
CA ASP A 307 23.11 11.51 -9.02
C ASP A 307 23.08 12.63 -10.09
N GLY A 308 22.68 13.84 -9.67
CA GLY A 308 22.55 15.01 -10.55
C GLY A 308 21.27 15.09 -11.38
N VAL A 309 20.35 14.13 -11.25
CA VAL A 309 19.08 14.08 -11.99
C VAL A 309 17.89 14.36 -11.06
N GLU A 310 16.94 15.16 -11.52
CA GLU A 310 15.70 15.49 -10.78
C GLU A 310 14.78 14.26 -10.65
N ILE A 311 14.20 14.07 -9.47
CA ILE A 311 13.22 13.02 -9.19
C ILE A 311 11.84 13.68 -9.00
N PRO A 312 11.06 13.82 -10.10
CA PRO A 312 9.92 14.72 -10.14
C PRO A 312 8.81 14.31 -9.18
N TYR A 313 8.58 13.02 -8.97
CA TYR A 313 7.50 12.55 -8.10
C TYR A 313 7.79 12.71 -6.60
N PHE A 314 9.06 12.67 -6.18
CA PHE A 314 9.43 13.02 -4.81
C PHE A 314 9.31 14.53 -4.58
N GLN A 315 9.82 15.33 -5.52
CA GLN A 315 9.65 16.77 -5.48
C GLN A 315 8.17 17.17 -5.44
N TYR A 316 7.34 16.60 -6.32
CA TYR A 316 5.91 16.89 -6.40
C TYR A 316 5.20 16.56 -5.08
N ALA A 317 5.49 15.42 -4.47
CA ALA A 317 4.85 15.03 -3.21
C ALA A 317 5.26 15.98 -2.06
N LEU A 318 6.54 16.34 -1.97
CA LEU A 318 7.06 17.23 -0.93
C LEU A 318 6.63 18.69 -1.16
N SER A 319 6.43 19.13 -2.39
CA SER A 319 5.91 20.48 -2.70
C SER A 319 4.43 20.63 -2.35
N HIS A 320 3.69 19.52 -2.25
CA HIS A 320 2.28 19.48 -1.85
C HIS A 320 2.08 19.05 -0.39
N ALA A 321 3.15 19.00 0.40
CA ALA A 321 3.10 18.73 1.83
C ALA A 321 3.36 20.02 2.60
N ASN A 322 2.33 20.60 3.22
CA ASN A 322 2.50 21.82 4.02
C ASN A 322 2.98 21.46 5.42
N GLN A 323 4.29 21.22 5.55
CA GLN A 323 4.92 20.89 6.83
C GLN A 323 5.18 22.16 7.63
N THR A 324 4.89 22.12 8.93
CA THR A 324 5.23 23.20 9.86
C THR A 324 6.18 22.68 10.93
N VAL A 325 7.28 23.39 11.14
CA VAL A 325 8.30 23.07 12.14
C VAL A 325 8.44 24.24 13.11
N GLU A 326 8.31 23.95 14.40
CA GLU A 326 8.53 24.93 15.45
C GLU A 326 10.00 24.99 15.83
N LEU A 327 10.53 26.21 15.98
CA LEU A 327 11.90 26.47 16.40
C LEU A 327 11.95 27.65 17.36
N ASN A 328 12.61 27.47 18.51
CA ASN A 328 12.89 28.57 19.42
C ASN A 328 14.07 29.40 18.89
N ILE A 329 13.79 30.58 18.36
CA ILE A 329 14.77 31.49 17.78
C ILE A 329 15.73 31.98 18.88
N THR A 330 15.18 32.36 20.04
CA THR A 330 15.99 32.89 21.15
C THR A 330 16.99 31.84 21.65
N ASP A 331 16.56 30.59 21.81
CA ASP A 331 17.46 29.52 22.23
C ASP A 331 18.47 29.17 21.15
N THR A 332 18.08 29.23 19.87
CA THR A 332 18.99 29.05 18.72
C THR A 332 20.08 30.13 18.67
N LEU A 333 19.74 31.39 19.00
CA LEU A 333 20.74 32.47 19.08
C LEU A 333 21.70 32.24 20.26
N ARG A 334 21.17 31.87 21.43
CA ARG A 334 21.98 31.58 22.62
C ARG A 334 22.92 30.39 22.41
N SER A 335 22.44 29.28 21.83
CA SER A 335 23.26 28.11 21.50
C SER A 335 24.37 28.42 20.50
N SER A 336 24.21 29.52 19.74
CA SER A 336 25.17 30.02 18.78
C SER A 336 26.09 31.11 19.35
N ASN A 337 26.07 31.33 20.67
CA ASN A 337 26.82 32.40 21.37
C ASN A 337 26.50 33.82 20.87
N ILE A 338 25.29 34.03 20.36
CA ILE A 338 24.81 35.35 19.94
C ILE A 338 23.98 35.92 21.11
N PRO A 339 24.41 37.02 21.76
CA PRO A 339 23.75 37.59 22.94
C PRO A 339 22.50 38.41 22.54
N ALA A 340 21.55 37.76 21.86
CA ALA A 340 20.31 38.36 21.40
C ALA A 340 19.10 37.48 21.77
N SER A 341 17.93 38.11 21.82
CA SER A 341 16.65 37.46 22.07
C SER A 341 15.57 38.14 21.27
N VAL A 342 14.62 37.37 20.75
CA VAL A 342 13.40 37.94 20.16
C VAL A 342 12.58 38.59 21.29
N LYS A 343 12.15 39.83 21.09
CA LYS A 343 11.28 40.57 22.01
C LYS A 343 10.28 41.38 21.19
N CYS A 344 9.07 41.58 21.71
CA CYS A 344 8.11 42.45 21.06
C CYS A 344 8.70 43.85 20.85
N SER A 345 8.63 44.33 19.61
CA SER A 345 8.93 45.72 19.31
C SER A 345 8.07 46.60 20.22
N LYS A 346 8.71 47.41 21.07
CA LYS A 346 8.00 48.45 21.81
C LYS A 346 7.30 49.29 20.75
N GLY A 347 5.97 49.26 20.74
CA GLY A 347 5.22 50.14 19.85
C GLY A 347 5.77 51.55 20.02
N LEU A 348 6.10 52.22 18.92
CA LEU A 348 6.03 53.66 18.90
C LEU A 348 4.59 53.98 19.31
N SER A 349 4.38 54.35 20.57
CA SER A 349 3.16 55.01 20.97
C SER A 349 3.09 56.26 20.10
N LYS A 350 2.19 56.25 19.11
CA LYS A 350 1.78 57.50 18.48
C LYS A 350 1.05 58.34 19.50
#